data_AF-A0A6I9NCE8-F1
#
_entry.id   AF-A0A6I9NCE8-F1
#
_cell.length_a   1.000
_cell.length_b   1.000
_cell.length_c   1.000
_cell.angle_alpha   90.00
_cell.angle_beta   90.00
_cell.angle_gamma   90.00
#
_symmetry.space_group_name_H-M   'P 1'
#
loop_
_entity.id
_entity.type
_entity.pdbx_description
1 polymer ?
#
loop_
_entity_poly.entity_id
_entity_poly.type
_entity_poly.pdbx_seq_one_letter_code
_entity_poly.pdbx_strand_id
1 'polypeptide(L)'
;MTEFWLISAPGEKTCQQTWDQMMAATTRNNNLSTNHKFNIPDLKVGTLDVLVGLSDELAKLDSFVDSVVKKVAQYMADVLEDSRDKVQENLLANGVDLVTYITRFQWDMAKYPIKQSLKNISEIISKQVSQIDNDLKSRASAYNNLKGNLQNLERKNA
;
A
#
# COMPACT_ATOMS: atom_id res chain seq x y z
N MET A 1 -13.96 -4.80 7.74
CA MET A 1 -12.66 -4.19 7.43
C MET A 1 -11.62 -5.07 8.07
N THR A 2 -10.68 -5.60 7.28
CA THR A 2 -9.62 -6.48 7.79
C THR A 2 -8.47 -5.60 8.24
N GLU A 3 -8.09 -5.69 9.51
CA GLU A 3 -7.00 -4.93 10.10
C GLU A 3 -5.76 -5.82 10.23
N PHE A 4 -4.59 -5.24 9.98
CA PHE A 4 -3.30 -5.91 10.09
C PHE A 4 -2.36 -5.08 10.95
N TRP A 5 -1.54 -5.78 11.74
CA TRP A 5 -0.49 -5.17 12.55
C TRP A 5 0.87 -5.56 11.97
N LEU A 6 1.69 -4.58 11.64
CA LEU A 6 3.08 -4.80 11.25
C LEU A 6 3.97 -4.57 12.48
N ILE A 7 4.66 -5.61 12.92
CA ILE A 7 5.49 -5.60 14.12
C ILE A 7 6.92 -6.00 13.73
N SER A 8 7.90 -5.28 14.28
CA SER A 8 9.32 -5.64 14.20
C SER A 8 9.84 -5.91 15.61
N ALA A 9 10.64 -6.97 15.76
CA ALA A 9 11.28 -7.33 17.02
C ALA A 9 12.78 -7.60 16.77
N PRO A 10 13.66 -7.24 17.70
CA PRO A 10 15.09 -7.48 17.54
C PRO A 10 15.38 -9.00 17.48
N GLY A 11 16.28 -9.38 16.57
CA GLY A 11 16.80 -10.74 16.48
C GLY A 11 17.81 -11.05 17.59
N GLU A 12 17.39 -11.08 18.86
CA GLU A 12 18.28 -11.16 20.04
C GLU A 12 19.44 -12.14 19.87
N LYS A 13 19.14 -13.38 19.46
CA LYS A 13 20.13 -14.42 19.14
C LYS A 13 20.13 -14.74 17.65
N THR A 14 18.95 -15.03 17.10
CA THR A 14 18.71 -15.20 15.66
C THR A 14 17.28 -14.75 15.35
N CYS A 15 17.04 -14.26 14.15
CA CYS A 15 15.69 -13.88 13.72
C CYS A 15 14.69 -15.04 13.79
N GLN A 16 15.17 -16.28 13.57
CA GLN A 16 14.32 -17.47 13.65
C GLN A 16 13.90 -17.78 15.10
N GLN A 17 14.79 -17.63 16.07
CA GLN A 17 14.45 -17.83 17.48
C GLN A 17 13.44 -16.77 17.97
N THR A 18 13.64 -15.49 17.63
CA THR A 18 12.67 -14.43 17.95
C THR A 18 11.31 -14.74 17.33
N TRP A 19 11.28 -15.19 16.07
CA TRP A 19 10.05 -15.63 15.41
C TRP A 19 9.36 -16.78 16.14
N ASP A 20 10.11 -17.83 16.51
CA ASP A 20 9.55 -18.99 17.20
C ASP A 20 9.01 -18.66 18.60
N GLN A 21 9.68 -17.76 19.32
CA GLN A 21 9.20 -17.26 20.61
C GLN A 21 7.90 -16.45 20.45
N MET A 22 7.86 -15.53 19.48
CA MET A 22 6.64 -14.76 19.17
C MET A 22 5.49 -15.70 18.79
N MET A 23 5.74 -16.70 17.93
CA MET A 23 4.75 -17.70 17.53
C MET A 23 4.26 -18.54 18.71
N ALA A 24 5.14 -18.90 19.66
CA ALA A 24 4.76 -19.61 20.87
C ALA A 24 3.83 -18.76 21.75
N ALA A 25 4.18 -17.48 21.95
CA ALA A 25 3.44 -16.56 22.81
C ALA A 25 2.10 -16.10 22.23
N THR A 26 1.97 -16.02 20.90
CA THR A 26 0.77 -15.44 20.26
C THR A 26 -0.12 -16.48 19.61
N THR A 27 0.44 -17.39 18.81
CA THR A 27 -0.35 -18.34 18.00
C THR A 27 -0.43 -19.72 18.64
N ARG A 28 0.69 -20.40 18.88
CA ARG A 28 0.72 -21.83 19.21
C ARG A 28 0.07 -22.15 20.56
N ASN A 29 0.31 -21.32 21.58
CA ASN A 29 -0.19 -21.58 22.93
C ASN A 29 -1.49 -20.84 23.24
N ASN A 30 -1.74 -19.70 22.58
CA ASN A 30 -2.78 -18.76 22.99
C ASN A 30 -3.80 -18.41 21.87
N ASN A 31 -3.53 -18.80 20.61
CA ASN A 31 -4.40 -18.54 19.45
C ASN A 31 -4.91 -17.07 19.34
N LEU A 32 -4.04 -16.10 19.63
CA LEU A 32 -4.36 -14.67 19.67
C LEU A 32 -4.26 -14.00 18.29
N SER A 33 -3.43 -14.54 17.40
CA SER A 33 -3.18 -13.95 16.08
C SER A 33 -2.69 -14.97 15.05
N THR A 34 -2.95 -14.67 13.77
CA THR A 34 -2.33 -15.31 12.62
C THR A 34 -1.12 -14.49 12.19
N ASN A 35 0.08 -15.06 12.25
CA ASN A 35 1.30 -14.33 11.95
C ASN A 35 1.92 -14.79 10.63
N HIS A 36 2.41 -13.83 9.85
CA HIS A 36 3.14 -14.06 8.61
C HIS A 36 4.50 -13.35 8.67
N LYS A 37 5.53 -13.93 8.06
CA LYS A 37 6.83 -13.25 7.92
C LYS A 37 6.71 -12.14 6.87
N PHE A 38 7.26 -10.97 7.18
CA PHE A 38 7.35 -9.84 6.25
C PHE A 38 8.81 -9.65 5.84
N ASN A 39 9.17 -10.11 4.65
CA ASN A 39 10.56 -10.18 4.21
C ASN A 39 11.02 -8.81 3.67
N ILE A 40 11.87 -8.13 4.43
CA ILE A 40 12.56 -6.90 4.01
C ILE A 40 14.02 -7.26 3.71
N PRO A 41 14.56 -6.93 2.53
CA PRO A 41 15.95 -7.20 2.21
C PRO A 41 16.89 -6.24 2.95
N ASP A 42 18.18 -6.55 2.94
CA ASP A 42 19.21 -5.63 3.42
C ASP A 42 19.27 -4.40 2.51
N LEU A 43 18.81 -3.26 3.03
CA LEU A 43 18.82 -1.98 2.34
C LEU A 43 20.06 -1.17 2.73
N LYS A 44 20.59 -0.39 1.78
CA LYS A 44 21.74 0.47 2.04
C LYS A 44 21.35 1.65 2.94
N VAL A 45 21.66 1.52 4.23
CA VAL A 45 21.48 2.57 5.24
C VAL A 45 22.60 3.61 5.20
N GLY A 46 22.25 4.86 5.52
CA GLY A 46 23.19 5.99 5.62
C GLY A 46 23.72 6.19 7.03
N THR A 47 24.06 7.44 7.37
CA THR A 47 24.38 7.82 8.75
C THR A 47 23.11 7.87 9.60
N LEU A 48 23.25 7.82 10.93
CA LEU A 48 22.13 7.96 11.85
C LEU A 48 21.34 9.27 11.63
N ASP A 49 22.05 10.37 11.39
CA ASP A 49 21.44 11.68 11.08
C ASP A 49 20.51 11.62 9.86
N VAL A 50 20.96 10.96 8.78
CA VAL A 50 20.13 10.72 7.59
C VAL A 50 18.93 9.85 7.92
N LEU A 51 19.08 8.84 8.78
CA LEU A 51 17.96 7.97 9.18
C LEU A 51 16.91 8.72 10.01
N VAL A 52 17.34 9.62 10.90
CA VAL A 52 16.43 10.46 11.68
C VAL A 52 15.61 11.36 10.76
N GLY A 53 16.26 12.09 9.84
CA GLY A 53 15.55 12.92 8.86
C GLY A 53 14.63 12.10 7.96
N LEU A 54 15.07 10.92 7.52
CA LEU A 54 14.27 10.04 6.68
C LEU A 54 13.04 9.49 7.42
N SER A 55 13.10 9.29 8.73
CA SER A 55 11.95 8.83 9.53
C SER A 55 10.77 9.80 9.42
N ASP A 56 11.03 11.11 9.52
CA ASP A 56 10.00 12.13 9.40
C ASP A 56 9.47 12.25 7.96
N GLU A 57 10.36 12.13 6.96
CA GLU A 57 9.97 12.13 5.55
C GLU A 57 9.10 10.90 5.21
N LEU A 58 9.44 9.73 5.73
CA LEU A 58 8.66 8.50 5.52
C LEU A 58 7.28 8.58 6.16
N ALA A 59 7.14 9.18 7.35
CA ALA A 59 5.83 9.38 7.98
C ALA A 59 4.90 10.27 7.12
N LYS A 60 5.45 11.34 6.53
CA LYS A 60 4.70 12.21 5.60
C LYS A 60 4.35 11.47 4.31
N LEU A 61 5.31 10.72 3.76
CA LEU A 61 5.11 9.93 2.55
C LEU A 61 4.05 8.85 2.76
N ASP A 62 4.06 8.16 3.89
CA ASP A 62 3.07 7.14 4.26
C ASP A 62 1.66 7.73 4.31
N SER A 63 1.48 8.86 5.00
CA SER A 63 0.20 9.57 5.05
C SER A 63 -0.30 10.01 3.66
N PHE A 64 0.62 10.44 2.80
CA PHE A 64 0.32 10.81 1.42
C PHE A 64 -0.10 9.58 0.58
N VAL A 65 0.65 8.48 0.67
CA VAL A 65 0.36 7.22 -0.04
C VAL A 65 -1.00 6.67 0.38
N ASP A 66 -1.29 6.61 1.68
CA ASP A 66 -2.59 6.17 2.21
C ASP A 66 -3.74 7.02 1.65
N SER A 67 -3.57 8.35 1.61
CA SER A 67 -4.57 9.24 1.01
C SER A 67 -4.82 8.93 -0.47
N VAL A 68 -3.76 8.70 -1.25
CA VAL A 68 -3.88 8.39 -2.68
C VAL A 68 -4.53 7.02 -2.89
N VAL A 69 -4.14 6.00 -2.13
CA VAL A 69 -4.74 4.66 -2.21
C VAL A 69 -6.23 4.70 -1.87
N LYS A 70 -6.63 5.43 -0.82
CA LYS A 70 -8.04 5.64 -0.47
C LYS A 70 -8.82 6.32 -1.59
N LYS A 71 -8.24 7.34 -2.24
CA LYS A 71 -8.86 7.98 -3.42
C LYS A 71 -9.03 7.01 -4.58
N VAL A 72 -8.01 6.20 -4.90
CA VAL A 72 -8.09 5.19 -5.97
C VAL A 72 -9.22 4.20 -5.69
N ALA A 73 -9.29 3.67 -4.46
CA ALA A 73 -10.34 2.74 -4.06
C ALA A 73 -11.73 3.37 -4.13
N GLN A 74 -11.88 4.60 -3.65
CA GLN A 74 -13.15 5.34 -3.70
C GLN A 74 -13.58 5.59 -5.15
N TYR A 75 -12.67 6.01 -6.02
CA TYR A 75 -12.98 6.23 -7.43
C TYR A 75 -13.39 4.94 -8.15
N MET A 76 -12.76 3.80 -7.84
CA MET A 76 -13.21 2.50 -8.35
C MET A 76 -14.66 2.21 -7.93
N ALA A 77 -15.05 2.52 -6.69
CA ALA A 77 -16.43 2.38 -6.21
C ALA A 77 -17.41 3.35 -6.86
N ASP A 78 -16.95 4.55 -7.23
CA ASP A 78 -17.79 5.53 -7.91
C ASP A 78 -18.00 5.21 -9.40
N VAL A 79 -17.01 4.59 -10.04
CA VAL A 79 -17.11 4.13 -11.45
C VAL A 79 -17.99 2.90 -11.59
N LEU A 80 -17.97 1.99 -10.61
CA LEU A 80 -18.78 0.77 -10.66
C LEU A 80 -20.27 1.02 -10.41
N GLU A 81 -20.68 2.20 -9.93
CA GLU A 81 -22.07 2.65 -9.73
C GLU A 81 -23.00 1.55 -9.16
N ASP A 82 -23.74 0.85 -10.03
CA ASP A 82 -24.69 -0.21 -9.68
C ASP A 82 -24.05 -1.54 -9.25
N SER A 83 -22.74 -1.73 -9.49
CA SER A 83 -21.95 -2.93 -9.18
C SER A 83 -20.92 -2.68 -8.07
N ARG A 84 -21.25 -1.84 -7.09
CA ARG A 84 -20.36 -1.51 -5.97
C ARG A 84 -19.94 -2.72 -5.12
N ASP A 85 -20.76 -3.76 -5.10
CA ASP A 85 -20.45 -5.06 -4.47
C ASP A 85 -19.20 -5.71 -5.08
N LYS A 86 -18.90 -5.45 -6.36
CA LYS A 86 -17.74 -6.00 -7.08
C LYS A 86 -16.45 -5.20 -6.91
N VAL A 87 -16.46 -4.11 -6.14
CA VAL A 87 -15.26 -3.28 -5.93
C VAL A 87 -14.11 -4.11 -5.38
N GLN A 88 -14.39 -4.98 -4.40
CA GLN A 88 -13.36 -5.83 -3.78
C GLN A 88 -12.74 -6.82 -4.76
N GLU A 89 -13.50 -7.28 -5.76
CA GLU A 89 -13.01 -8.18 -6.81
C GLU A 89 -12.03 -7.48 -7.76
N ASN A 90 -12.13 -6.15 -7.88
CA ASN A 90 -11.31 -5.35 -8.77
C ASN A 90 -10.11 -4.68 -8.06
N LEU A 91 -10.13 -4.58 -6.73
CA LEU A 91 -9.03 -4.04 -5.93
C LEU A 91 -7.97 -5.12 -5.68
N LEU A 92 -7.21 -5.43 -6.74
CA LEU A 92 -6.15 -6.42 -6.72
C LEU A 92 -4.77 -5.75 -6.77
N ALA A 93 -3.80 -6.31 -6.07
CA ALA A 93 -2.39 -5.94 -6.16
C ALA A 93 -1.64 -7.05 -6.91
N ASN A 94 -1.01 -6.72 -8.05
CA ASN A 94 -0.34 -7.69 -8.92
C ASN A 94 -1.22 -8.91 -9.29
N GLY A 95 -2.53 -8.70 -9.45
CA GLY A 95 -3.50 -9.74 -9.80
C GLY A 95 -3.92 -10.66 -8.65
N VAL A 96 -3.49 -10.39 -7.42
CA VAL A 96 -3.93 -11.12 -6.21
C VAL A 96 -4.68 -10.20 -5.26
N ASP A 97 -5.54 -10.77 -4.41
CA ASP A 97 -6.24 -10.01 -3.39
C ASP A 97 -5.27 -9.40 -2.37
N LEU A 98 -5.67 -8.30 -1.73
CA LEU A 98 -4.80 -7.53 -0.85
C LEU A 98 -4.36 -8.30 0.40
N VAL A 99 -5.18 -9.22 0.91
CA VAL A 99 -4.84 -10.05 2.07
C VAL A 99 -3.72 -11.03 1.69
N THR A 100 -3.86 -11.71 0.56
CA THR A 100 -2.82 -12.58 0.03
C THR A 100 -1.55 -11.80 -0.30
N TYR A 101 -1.68 -10.61 -0.89
CA TYR A 101 -0.54 -9.76 -1.23
C TYR A 101 0.30 -9.40 0.01
N ILE A 102 -0.35 -8.95 1.09
CA ILE A 102 0.33 -8.53 2.32
C ILE A 102 0.93 -9.74 3.07
N THR A 103 0.19 -10.85 3.16
CA THR A 103 0.66 -12.06 3.88
C THR A 103 1.76 -12.83 3.16
N ARG A 104 1.98 -12.53 1.87
CA ARG A 104 3.06 -13.10 1.03
C ARG A 104 3.95 -12.02 0.43
N PHE A 105 4.05 -10.87 1.10
CA PHE A 105 4.80 -9.73 0.60
C PHE A 105 6.24 -10.10 0.23
N GLN A 106 6.67 -9.62 -0.93
CA GLN A 106 8.05 -9.67 -1.37
C GLN A 106 8.47 -8.30 -1.87
N TRP A 107 9.70 -7.93 -1.54
CA TRP A 107 10.28 -6.69 -2.01
C TRP A 107 10.50 -6.73 -3.52
N ASP A 108 9.96 -5.76 -4.24
CA ASP A 108 10.17 -5.62 -5.68
C ASP A 108 11.56 -5.02 -5.96
N MET A 109 12.56 -5.89 -6.10
CA MET A 109 13.95 -5.49 -6.35
C MET A 109 14.17 -4.86 -7.74
N ALA A 110 13.29 -5.11 -8.69
CA ALA A 110 13.37 -4.50 -10.02
C ALA A 110 12.93 -3.03 -9.96
N LYS A 111 11.84 -2.78 -9.23
CA LYS A 111 11.28 -1.43 -9.06
C LYS A 111 11.99 -0.60 -7.99
N TYR A 112 12.45 -1.24 -6.93
CA TYR A 112 13.12 -0.62 -5.78
C TYR A 112 14.46 -1.32 -5.48
N PRO A 113 15.53 -1.04 -6.25
CA PRO A 113 16.78 -1.79 -6.15
C PRO A 113 17.51 -1.59 -4.82
N ILE A 114 17.88 -2.70 -4.15
CA ILE A 114 18.51 -2.71 -2.82
C ILE A 114 19.89 -2.02 -2.76
N LYS A 115 20.54 -1.81 -3.92
CA LYS A 115 21.83 -1.13 -4.03
C LYS A 115 21.70 0.40 -3.95
N GLN A 116 20.50 0.94 -4.15
CA GLN A 116 20.25 2.37 -4.02
C GLN A 116 20.13 2.75 -2.54
N SER A 117 20.37 4.03 -2.23
CA SER A 117 20.15 4.57 -0.89
C SER A 117 18.66 4.55 -0.54
N LEU A 118 18.35 4.47 0.75
CA LEU A 118 16.97 4.58 1.23
C LEU A 118 16.28 5.87 0.74
N LYS A 119 17.02 6.99 0.71
CA LYS A 119 16.52 8.26 0.20
C LYS A 119 16.13 8.20 -1.28
N ASN A 120 16.96 7.59 -2.13
CA ASN A 120 16.59 7.42 -3.54
C ASN A 120 15.35 6.53 -3.68
N ILE A 121 15.25 5.46 -2.90
CA ILE A 121 14.08 4.57 -2.94
C ILE A 121 12.81 5.32 -2.51
N SER A 122 12.86 6.12 -1.44
CA SER A 122 11.71 6.92 -1.00
C SER A 122 11.32 7.98 -2.04
N GLU A 123 12.28 8.61 -2.70
CA GLU A 123 12.04 9.57 -3.80
C GLU A 123 11.39 8.89 -5.01
N ILE A 124 11.82 7.68 -5.38
CA ILE A 124 11.20 6.89 -6.46
C ILE A 124 9.74 6.59 -6.12
N ILE A 125 9.46 6.13 -4.89
CA ILE A 125 8.09 5.85 -4.43
C ILE A 125 7.25 7.13 -4.48
N SER A 126 7.75 8.23 -3.90
CA SER A 126 7.06 9.51 -3.87
C SER A 126 6.69 10.00 -5.27
N LYS A 127 7.65 10.01 -6.21
CA LYS A 127 7.43 10.43 -7.59
C LYS A 127 6.38 9.56 -8.29
N GLN A 128 6.46 8.24 -8.13
CA GLN A 128 5.48 7.33 -8.73
C GLN A 128 4.08 7.57 -8.18
N VAL A 129 3.94 7.72 -6.86
CA VAL A 129 2.64 7.95 -6.22
C VAL A 129 2.06 9.31 -6.61
N SER A 130 2.88 10.35 -6.69
CA SER A 130 2.45 11.66 -7.20
C SER A 130 1.99 11.58 -8.66
N GLN A 131 2.67 10.81 -9.51
CA GLN A 131 2.25 10.60 -10.89
C GLN A 131 0.89 9.88 -10.95
N ILE A 132 0.70 8.84 -10.15
CA ILE A 132 -0.58 8.12 -10.05
C ILE A 132 -1.71 9.07 -9.60
N ASP A 133 -1.49 9.90 -8.58
CA ASP A 133 -2.49 10.87 -8.10
C ASP A 133 -2.86 11.91 -9.18
N ASN A 134 -1.88 12.41 -9.92
CA ASN A 134 -2.11 13.36 -11.01
C ASN A 134 -2.89 12.72 -12.17
N ASP A 135 -2.50 11.51 -12.58
CA ASP A 135 -3.17 10.76 -13.63
C ASP A 135 -4.61 10.41 -13.23
N LEU A 136 -4.83 10.02 -11.96
CA LEU A 136 -6.15 9.76 -11.42
C LEU A 136 -7.02 11.02 -11.46
N LYS A 137 -6.52 12.16 -10.99
CA LYS A 137 -7.25 13.43 -11.02
C LYS A 137 -7.64 13.84 -12.44
N SER A 138 -6.72 13.71 -13.39
CA SER A 138 -6.97 14.02 -14.80
C SER A 138 -8.07 13.13 -15.37
N ARG A 139 -7.96 11.81 -15.20
CA ARG A 139 -8.95 10.84 -15.68
C ARG A 139 -10.30 10.99 -15.00
N ALA A 140 -10.33 11.23 -13.69
CA ALA A 140 -11.54 11.47 -12.93
C ALA A 140 -12.28 12.72 -13.40
N SER A 141 -11.55 13.82 -13.64
CA SER A 141 -12.13 15.05 -14.19
C SER A 141 -12.76 14.81 -15.56
N ALA A 142 -12.04 14.13 -16.46
CA ALA A 142 -12.55 13.77 -17.78
C ALA A 142 -13.82 12.89 -17.70
N TYR A 143 -13.81 11.86 -16.84
CA TYR A 143 -14.95 10.98 -16.60
C TYR A 143 -16.17 11.76 -16.11
N ASN A 144 -16.01 12.57 -15.06
CA ASN A 144 -17.10 13.34 -14.47
C ASN A 144 -17.71 14.35 -15.44
N ASN A 145 -16.89 14.99 -16.28
CA ASN A 145 -17.37 15.89 -17.33
C ASN A 145 -18.22 15.15 -18.36
N LEU A 146 -17.78 13.96 -18.82
CA LEU A 146 -18.55 13.14 -19.76
C LEU A 146 -19.86 12.64 -19.14
N LYS A 147 -19.81 12.16 -17.88
CA LYS A 147 -21.00 11.72 -17.13
C LYS A 147 -22.02 12.85 -16.98
N GLY A 148 -21.58 14.05 -16.59
CA GLY A 148 -22.45 15.22 -16.47
C GLY A 148 -23.07 15.65 -17.81
N ASN A 149 -22.30 15.59 -18.90
CA ASN A 149 -22.82 15.87 -20.24
C ASN A 149 -23.90 14.86 -20.68
N LEU A 150 -23.67 13.57 -20.41
CA LEU A 150 -24.66 12.52 -20.72
C LEU A 150 -25.96 12.72 -19.93
N GLN A 151 -25.88 12.95 -18.62
CA GLN A 151 -27.05 13.22 -17.78
C GLN A 151 -27.85 14.45 -18.26
N ASN A 152 -27.16 15.48 -18.72
CA ASN A 152 -27.82 16.67 -19.29
C ASN A 152 -28.53 16.37 -20.62
N LEU A 153 -27.97 15.49 -21.46
CA LEU A 153 -28.62 15.06 -22.71
C LEU A 153 -29.85 14.20 -22.44
N GLU A 154 -29.76 13.25 -21.51
CA GLU A 154 -30.89 12.39 -21.11
C GLU A 154 -32.07 13.23 -20.59
N ARG A 155 -31.80 14.24 -19.75
CA ARG A 155 -32.83 15.17 -19.26
C ARG A 155 -33.47 16.03 -20.33
N LYS A 156 -32.76 16.34 -21.41
CA LYS A 156 -33.30 17.12 -22.54
C LYS A 156 -34.12 16.27 -23.52
N ASN A 157 -33.88 14.97 -23.53
CA ASN A 157 -34.56 14.00 -24.39
C ASN A 157 -35.71 13.26 -23.70
N ALA A 158 -35.87 13.44 -22.38
CA ALA A 158 -37.03 13.02 -21.59
C ALA A 158 -38.09 14.14 -21.55
#